data_AF-A0A172XT28-F1
#
_entry.id   AF-A0A172XT28-F1
#
_cell.length_a   1.000
_cell.length_b   1.000
_cell.length_c   1.000
_cell.angle_alpha   90.00
_cell.angle_beta   90.00
_cell.angle_gamma   90.00
#
_symmetry.space_group_name_H-M   'P 1'
#
loop_
_entity.id
_entity.type
_entity.pdbx_description
1 polymer ?
#
loop_
_entity_poly.entity_id
_entity_poly.type
_entity_poly.pdbx_seq_one_letter_code
_entity_poly.pdbx_strand_id
1 'polypeptide(L)'
;MAIFAFCTPFILTFFHVSFSNDGYEPNWFFTFAFLENYMMMYTGSFPNVAPLPVIWSLCIEEHFYIIWGLIFYFISLKNIPKLIVVSILVSFLTKIIYETYNIQSLDIFTNIDNFAFGAIPAYLFVFHKEIIKKLNEIPSIYKYFYAVFVLSAIVIRLNTTVIPDVKINSLFFGTLFSLLILFTLGEKNVFKISDKTILARLGKYTYGLYLIHPICISLFVKMGEKYHLNWYSITSLSFAFTVIFAYLSYQLFEKQFLKLKTSN
;
A
#
# COMPACT_ATOMS: atom_id res chain seq x y z
N MET A 1 8.95 -12.84 6.34
CA MET A 1 9.52 -11.77 5.50
C MET A 1 10.69 -11.07 6.18
N ALA A 2 10.52 -10.49 7.38
CA ALA A 2 11.65 -9.92 8.13
C ALA A 2 12.81 -10.91 8.30
N ILE A 3 12.54 -12.13 8.78
CA ILE A 3 13.55 -13.20 8.90
C ILE A 3 14.25 -13.48 7.56
N PHE A 4 13.49 -13.51 6.45
CA PHE A 4 14.09 -13.71 5.13
C PHE A 4 15.06 -12.59 4.78
N ALA A 5 14.69 -11.33 5.03
CA ALA A 5 15.58 -10.19 4.79
C ALA A 5 16.89 -10.33 5.58
N PHE A 6 16.81 -10.60 6.89
CA PHE A 6 18.02 -10.73 7.71
C PHE A 6 18.86 -11.97 7.36
N CYS A 7 18.25 -13.04 6.84
CA CYS A 7 18.99 -14.22 6.36
C CYS A 7 19.56 -14.02 4.95
N THR A 8 19.08 -13.05 4.17
CA THR A 8 19.42 -12.88 2.76
C THR A 8 20.93 -12.67 2.53
N PRO A 9 21.64 -11.81 3.28
CA PRO A 9 23.10 -11.66 3.11
C PRO A 9 23.83 -12.99 3.27
N PHE A 10 23.49 -13.77 4.31
CA PHE A 10 24.08 -15.10 4.54
C PHE A 10 23.80 -16.08 3.39
N ILE A 11 22.58 -16.09 2.88
CA ILE A 11 22.19 -16.92 1.72
C ILE A 11 22.99 -16.51 0.49
N LEU A 12 23.11 -15.22 0.20
CA LEU A 12 23.81 -14.72 -0.98
C LEU A 12 25.32 -14.98 -0.89
N THR A 13 25.92 -14.81 0.29
CA THR A 13 27.32 -15.18 0.54
C THR A 13 27.55 -16.68 0.34
N PHE A 14 26.64 -17.53 0.85
CA PHE A 14 26.73 -18.99 0.69
C PHE A 14 26.69 -19.42 -0.79
N PHE A 15 25.91 -18.74 -1.63
CA PHE A 15 25.82 -19.02 -3.07
C PHE A 15 26.81 -18.21 -3.93
N HIS A 16 27.73 -17.45 -3.32
CA HIS A 16 28.66 -16.55 -4.02
C HIS A 16 27.98 -15.59 -5.00
N VAL A 17 26.78 -15.12 -4.64
CA VAL A 17 26.01 -14.15 -5.43
C VAL A 17 26.39 -12.76 -4.95
N SER A 18 26.88 -11.91 -5.86
CA SER A 18 27.15 -10.50 -5.54
C SER A 18 25.86 -9.78 -5.14
N PHE A 19 25.95 -8.89 -4.17
CA PHE A 19 24.86 -8.01 -3.77
C PHE A 19 25.36 -6.59 -3.56
N SER A 20 24.46 -5.62 -3.81
CA SER A 20 24.77 -4.22 -3.56
C SER A 20 24.67 -3.97 -2.06
N ASN A 21 25.60 -3.16 -1.55
CA ASN A 21 25.55 -2.60 -0.20
C ASN A 21 24.91 -1.20 -0.19
N ASP A 22 24.24 -0.81 -1.28
CA ASP A 22 23.53 0.47 -1.37
C ASP A 22 22.40 0.51 -0.35
N GLY A 23 22.44 1.48 0.54
CA GLY A 23 21.51 1.62 1.66
C GLY A 23 22.13 1.26 3.00
N TYR A 24 21.32 1.30 4.05
CA TYR A 24 21.78 0.96 5.40
C TYR A 24 21.51 -0.50 5.76
N GLU A 25 22.28 -1.04 6.69
CA GLU A 25 22.03 -2.36 7.27
C GLU A 25 20.86 -2.27 8.27
N PRO A 26 19.78 -3.06 8.06
CA PRO A 26 18.61 -3.00 8.92
C PRO A 26 18.92 -3.54 10.33
N ASN A 27 18.16 -3.06 11.31
CA ASN A 27 18.22 -3.56 12.68
C ASN A 27 16.92 -4.28 13.04
N TRP A 28 17.03 -5.47 13.64
CA TRP A 28 15.91 -6.29 14.08
C TRP A 28 14.91 -5.48 14.93
N PHE A 29 15.38 -4.64 15.85
CA PHE A 29 14.51 -3.86 16.72
C PHE A 29 13.59 -2.94 15.91
N PHE A 30 14.14 -2.14 14.99
CA PHE A 30 13.33 -1.20 14.21
C PHE A 30 12.37 -1.92 13.25
N THR A 31 12.81 -3.03 12.64
CA THR A 31 11.94 -3.80 11.74
C THR A 31 10.75 -4.43 12.49
N PHE A 32 10.98 -5.05 13.65
CA PHE A 32 9.91 -5.72 14.41
C PHE A 32 9.04 -4.74 15.21
N ALA A 33 9.55 -3.56 15.55
CA ALA A 33 8.78 -2.49 16.18
C ALA A 33 8.01 -1.62 15.16
N PHE A 34 8.05 -1.96 13.86
CA PHE A 34 7.46 -1.16 12.77
C PHE A 34 7.99 0.28 12.67
N LEU A 35 9.27 0.49 13.01
CA LEU A 35 9.95 1.79 12.98
C LEU A 35 10.91 1.95 11.79
N GLU A 36 10.92 0.99 10.86
CA GLU A 36 11.82 1.01 9.70
C GLU A 36 11.65 2.28 8.85
N ASN A 37 10.42 2.78 8.72
CA ASN A 37 10.14 4.03 8.01
C ASN A 37 10.85 5.25 8.62
N TYR A 38 10.97 5.32 9.95
CA TYR A 38 11.73 6.39 10.61
C TYR A 38 13.24 6.23 10.43
N MET A 39 13.74 5.00 10.36
CA MET A 39 15.14 4.75 10.00
C MET A 39 15.44 5.17 8.55
N MET A 40 14.50 4.95 7.62
CA MET A 40 14.63 5.45 6.25
C MET A 40 14.67 6.98 6.22
N MET A 41 13.79 7.65 6.96
CA MET A 41 13.77 9.11 7.06
C MET A 41 15.04 9.66 7.70
N TYR A 42 15.53 9.03 8.78
CA TYR A 42 16.71 9.46 9.52
C TYR A 42 18.00 9.30 8.70
N THR A 43 18.16 8.17 8.01
CA THR A 43 19.35 7.90 7.19
C THR A 43 19.29 8.55 5.80
N GLY A 44 18.11 9.00 5.36
CA GLY A 44 17.86 9.50 4.01
C GLY A 44 18.02 8.44 2.91
N SER A 45 18.01 7.16 3.28
CA SER A 45 18.22 6.02 2.37
C SER A 45 17.28 4.86 2.72
N PHE A 46 17.27 3.82 1.89
CA PHE A 46 16.47 2.61 2.13
C PHE A 46 17.36 1.48 2.67
N PRO A 47 16.79 0.45 3.33
CA PRO A 47 17.55 -0.73 3.73
C PRO A 47 18.16 -1.42 2.51
N ASN A 48 19.36 -1.95 2.65
CA ASN A 48 20.09 -2.62 1.56
C ASN A 48 19.57 -4.02 1.20
N VAL A 49 18.43 -4.46 1.76
CA VAL A 49 17.95 -5.83 1.62
C VAL A 49 16.44 -5.94 1.39
N ALA A 50 16.05 -6.64 0.32
CA ALA A 50 14.65 -6.92 0.03
C ALA A 50 14.05 -7.89 1.06
N PRO A 51 12.77 -7.73 1.44
CA PRO A 51 11.81 -6.74 0.94
C PRO A 51 11.71 -5.47 1.81
N LEU A 52 12.66 -5.20 2.71
CA LEU A 52 12.54 -4.11 3.68
C LEU A 52 12.31 -2.71 3.06
N PRO A 53 12.85 -2.36 1.87
CA PRO A 53 12.55 -1.08 1.22
C PRO A 53 11.08 -0.78 0.97
N VAL A 54 10.20 -1.78 0.87
CA VAL A 54 8.75 -1.53 0.67
C VAL A 54 7.98 -1.53 1.99
N ILE A 55 8.59 -1.90 3.12
CA ILE A 55 7.90 -2.06 4.40
C ILE A 55 7.50 -0.72 5.04
N TRP A 56 8.03 0.42 4.58
CA TRP A 56 7.64 1.72 5.13
C TRP A 56 6.12 1.97 5.10
N SER A 57 5.42 1.48 4.05
CA SER A 57 3.97 1.62 3.94
C SER A 57 3.24 0.76 4.97
N LEU A 58 3.76 -0.43 5.28
CA LEU A 58 3.26 -1.32 6.32
C LEU A 58 3.47 -0.70 7.71
N CYS A 59 4.63 -0.08 7.95
CA CYS A 59 4.87 0.67 9.19
C CYS A 59 3.81 1.77 9.39
N ILE A 60 3.50 2.54 8.33
CA ILE A 60 2.44 3.55 8.37
C ILE A 60 1.09 2.91 8.71
N GLU A 61 0.75 1.78 8.12
CA GLU A 61 -0.50 1.07 8.37
C GLU A 61 -0.64 0.62 9.84
N GLU A 62 0.41 0.05 10.43
CA GLU A 62 0.41 -0.34 11.84
C GLU A 62 0.33 0.88 12.78
N HIS A 63 1.07 1.95 12.48
CA HIS A 63 0.96 3.22 13.21
C HIS A 63 -0.45 3.79 13.12
N PHE A 64 -1.08 3.74 11.95
CA PHE A 64 -2.46 4.14 11.75
C PHE A 64 -3.39 3.35 12.65
N TYR A 65 -3.32 2.01 12.68
CA TYR A 65 -4.21 1.20 13.51
C TYR A 65 -4.09 1.50 15.00
N ILE A 66 -2.87 1.70 15.51
CA ILE A 66 -2.64 2.08 16.90
C ILE A 66 -3.25 3.46 17.18
N ILE A 67 -2.89 4.46 16.37
CA ILE A 67 -3.34 5.85 16.55
C ILE A 67 -4.86 5.94 16.43
N TRP A 68 -5.44 5.35 15.38
CA TRP A 68 -6.88 5.41 15.11
C TRP A 68 -7.70 4.66 16.15
N GLY A 69 -7.19 3.51 16.63
CA GLY A 69 -7.79 2.77 17.74
C GLY A 69 -7.84 3.59 19.04
N LEU A 70 -6.73 4.24 19.40
CA LEU A 70 -6.67 5.15 20.55
C LEU A 70 -7.59 6.36 20.36
N ILE A 71 -7.64 6.94 19.17
CA ILE A 71 -8.51 8.09 18.88
C ILE A 71 -9.99 7.71 19.08
N PHE A 72 -10.43 6.55 18.61
CA PHE A 72 -11.82 6.11 18.81
C PHE A 72 -12.16 5.81 20.27
N TYR A 73 -11.17 5.55 21.13
CA TYR A 73 -11.40 5.45 22.58
C TYR A 73 -11.81 6.80 23.19
N PHE A 74 -11.28 7.92 22.68
CA PHE A 74 -11.54 9.26 23.24
C PHE A 74 -12.56 10.08 22.43
N ILE A 75 -12.69 9.84 21.13
CA ILE A 75 -13.53 10.63 20.22
C ILE A 75 -14.85 9.93 19.94
N SER A 76 -15.96 10.62 20.24
CA SER A 76 -17.31 10.16 19.87
C SER A 76 -17.54 10.16 18.35
N LEU A 77 -18.37 9.24 17.86
CA LEU A 77 -18.69 9.08 16.42
C LEU A 77 -19.18 10.36 15.71
N LYS A 78 -19.83 11.29 16.42
CA LYS A 78 -20.26 12.59 15.86
C LYS A 78 -19.11 13.50 15.44
N ASN A 79 -17.90 13.26 15.95
CA ASN A 79 -16.72 14.07 15.67
C ASN A 79 -15.82 13.47 14.58
N ILE A 80 -16.19 12.34 13.96
CA ILE A 80 -15.41 11.74 12.88
C ILE A 80 -15.20 12.68 11.68
N PRO A 81 -16.19 13.50 11.25
CA PRO A 81 -15.94 14.48 10.19
C PRO A 81 -14.84 15.49 10.56
N LYS A 82 -14.79 15.92 11.83
CA LYS A 82 -13.73 16.81 12.31
C LYS A 82 -12.37 16.11 12.29
N LEU A 83 -12.31 14.85 12.73
CA LEU A 83 -11.09 14.05 12.68
C LEU A 83 -10.56 13.88 11.25
N ILE A 84 -11.45 13.62 10.27
CA ILE A 84 -11.08 13.52 8.85
C ILE A 84 -10.46 14.84 8.37
N VAL A 85 -11.13 15.98 8.61
CA VAL A 85 -10.62 17.29 8.19
C VAL A 85 -9.28 17.60 8.85
N VAL A 86 -9.15 17.37 10.17
CA VAL A 86 -7.89 17.57 10.89
C VAL A 86 -6.79 16.69 10.33
N SER A 87 -7.07 15.42 10.02
CA SER A 87 -6.08 14.50 9.45
C SER A 87 -5.58 14.98 8.09
N ILE A 88 -6.47 15.43 7.21
CA ILE A 88 -6.11 16.00 5.91
C ILE A 88 -5.24 17.25 6.09
N LEU A 89 -5.62 18.15 7.00
CA LEU A 89 -4.85 19.36 7.29
C LEU A 89 -3.47 19.05 7.88
N VAL A 90 -3.38 18.13 8.85
CA VAL A 90 -2.12 17.69 9.46
C VAL A 90 -1.19 17.11 8.39
N SER A 91 -1.70 16.25 7.52
CA SER A 91 -0.91 15.69 6.43
C SER A 91 -0.42 16.76 5.46
N PHE A 92 -1.29 17.69 5.05
CA PHE A 92 -0.92 18.78 4.17
C PHE A 92 0.17 19.67 4.77
N LEU A 93 0.02 20.09 6.03
CA LEU A 93 1.00 20.92 6.73
C LEU A 93 2.32 20.19 6.98
N THR A 94 2.27 18.92 7.39
CA THR A 94 3.49 18.14 7.64
C THR A 94 4.28 17.93 6.36
N LYS A 95 3.61 17.65 5.23
CA LYS A 95 4.27 17.57 3.93
C LYS A 95 4.95 18.90 3.53
N ILE A 96 4.36 20.06 3.84
CA ILE A 96 5.01 21.38 3.60
C ILE A 96 6.30 21.50 4.42
N ILE A 97 6.21 21.17 5.72
CA ILE A 97 7.36 21.23 6.62
C ILE A 97 8.45 20.30 6.11
N TYR A 98 8.12 19.05 5.78
CA TYR A 98 9.10 18.05 5.36
C TYR A 98 9.75 18.41 4.04
N GLU A 99 9.00 18.93 3.07
CA GLU A 99 9.58 19.45 1.83
C GLU A 99 10.54 20.61 2.08
N THR A 100 10.19 21.53 3.00
CA THR A 100 11.04 22.69 3.35
C THR A 100 12.37 22.24 3.96
N TYR A 101 12.38 21.17 4.76
CA TYR A 101 13.58 20.62 5.40
C TYR A 101 14.20 19.44 4.65
N ASN A 102 13.75 19.14 3.43
CA ASN A 102 14.20 18.00 2.62
C ASN A 102 14.13 16.64 3.34
N ILE A 103 13.06 16.44 4.11
CA ILE A 103 12.75 15.20 4.83
C ILE A 103 11.82 14.33 3.98
N GLN A 104 12.08 13.02 3.93
CA GLN A 104 11.23 12.08 3.20
C GLN A 104 9.86 11.92 3.87
N SER A 105 8.78 11.89 3.08
CA SER A 105 7.40 11.77 3.56
C SER A 105 6.96 10.32 3.78
N LEU A 106 7.62 9.61 4.71
CA LEU A 106 7.43 8.17 4.96
C LEU A 106 6.78 7.86 6.32
N ASP A 107 6.25 8.86 7.03
CA ASP A 107 5.58 8.63 8.31
C ASP A 107 4.06 8.71 8.23
N ILE A 108 3.43 8.43 9.37
CA ILE A 108 1.98 8.49 9.50
C ILE A 108 1.47 9.92 9.31
N PHE A 109 2.18 10.94 9.78
CA PHE A 109 1.72 12.32 9.70
C PHE A 109 1.62 12.80 8.26
N THR A 110 2.60 12.50 7.40
CA THR A 110 2.55 12.86 5.98
C THR A 110 1.60 12.00 5.15
N ASN A 111 1.07 10.90 5.69
CA ASN A 111 0.24 9.95 4.92
C ASN A 111 -1.14 9.67 5.53
N ILE A 112 -1.48 10.30 6.67
CA ILE A 112 -2.76 10.11 7.36
C ILE A 112 -3.96 10.57 6.50
N ASP A 113 -3.73 11.47 5.55
CA ASP A 113 -4.75 11.89 4.59
C ASP A 113 -5.24 10.74 3.71
N ASN A 114 -4.38 9.79 3.32
CA ASN A 114 -4.80 8.62 2.54
C ASN A 114 -5.87 7.81 3.27
N PHE A 115 -5.69 7.62 4.59
CA PHE A 115 -6.68 6.96 5.43
C PHE A 115 -7.91 7.84 5.66
N ALA A 116 -7.72 9.15 5.83
CA ALA A 116 -8.83 10.10 6.01
C ALA A 116 -9.74 10.14 4.77
N PHE A 117 -9.18 10.12 3.56
CA PHE A 117 -9.94 10.01 2.32
C PHE A 117 -10.67 8.66 2.20
N GLY A 118 -10.09 7.57 2.71
CA GLY A 118 -10.79 6.29 2.85
C GLY A 118 -11.89 6.29 3.94
N ALA A 119 -11.76 7.14 4.95
CA ALA A 119 -12.75 7.27 6.03
C ALA A 119 -14.00 8.07 5.59
N ILE A 120 -13.90 8.97 4.61
CA ILE A 120 -15.05 9.70 4.04
C ILE A 120 -16.14 8.73 3.53
N PRO A 121 -15.87 7.81 2.58
CA PRO A 121 -16.89 6.89 2.08
C PRO A 121 -17.45 5.98 3.18
N ALA A 122 -16.60 5.55 4.13
CA ALA A 122 -17.02 4.75 5.26
C ALA A 122 -18.00 5.51 6.17
N TYR A 123 -17.71 6.76 6.51
CA TYR A 123 -18.59 7.62 7.31
C TYR A 123 -19.93 7.85 6.60
N LEU A 124 -19.91 8.18 5.31
CA LEU A 124 -21.12 8.38 4.50
C LEU A 124 -21.96 7.10 4.42
N PHE A 125 -21.32 5.94 4.29
CA PHE A 125 -22.02 4.65 4.26
C PHE A 125 -22.73 4.32 5.56
N VAL A 126 -22.10 4.59 6.70
CA VAL A 126 -22.66 4.29 8.03
C VAL A 126 -23.76 5.28 8.42
N PHE A 127 -23.51 6.58 8.28
CA PHE A 127 -24.39 7.63 8.84
C PHE A 127 -25.30 8.30 7.81
N HIS A 128 -25.00 8.22 6.52
CA HIS A 128 -25.73 8.94 5.47
C HIS A 128 -26.20 8.00 4.35
N LYS A 129 -26.97 6.97 4.72
CA LYS A 129 -27.51 5.96 3.80
C LYS A 129 -28.29 6.55 2.61
N GLU A 130 -28.92 7.72 2.78
CA GLU A 130 -29.63 8.42 1.70
C GLU A 130 -28.69 8.84 0.56
N ILE A 131 -27.44 9.21 0.87
CA ILE A 131 -26.43 9.51 -0.17
C ILE A 131 -26.10 8.23 -0.94
N ILE A 132 -25.91 7.11 -0.24
CA ILE A 132 -25.63 5.81 -0.88
C ILE A 132 -26.78 5.37 -1.79
N LYS A 133 -28.04 5.60 -1.38
CA LYS A 133 -29.23 5.33 -2.21
C LYS A 133 -29.20 6.16 -3.49
N LYS A 134 -28.94 7.48 -3.41
CA LYS A 134 -28.80 8.34 -4.60
C LYS A 134 -27.67 7.90 -5.52
N LEU A 135 -26.55 7.43 -4.97
CA LEU A 135 -25.44 6.87 -5.76
C LEU A 135 -25.82 5.57 -6.51
N ASN A 136 -26.83 4.83 -6.04
CA ASN A 136 -27.36 3.67 -6.77
C ASN A 136 -28.22 4.05 -7.97
N GLU A 137 -28.79 5.25 -7.98
CA GLU A 137 -29.61 5.75 -9.09
C GLU A 137 -28.73 6.18 -10.29
N ILE A 138 -27.45 6.47 -10.05
CA ILE A 138 -26.49 6.82 -11.11
C ILE A 138 -26.28 5.61 -12.04
N PRO A 139 -26.54 5.77 -13.36
CA PRO A 139 -26.34 4.70 -14.34
C PRO A 139 -24.90 4.18 -14.37
N SER A 140 -24.74 2.87 -14.63
CA SER A 140 -23.45 2.18 -14.64
C SER A 140 -22.43 2.81 -15.60
N ILE A 141 -22.87 3.37 -16.72
CA ILE A 141 -21.99 3.99 -17.71
C ILE A 141 -21.17 5.14 -17.14
N TYR A 142 -21.75 5.98 -16.27
CA TYR A 142 -21.03 7.08 -15.64
C TYR A 142 -20.02 6.59 -14.60
N LYS A 143 -20.34 5.48 -13.90
CA LYS A 143 -19.41 4.84 -12.97
C LYS A 143 -18.20 4.28 -13.72
N TYR A 144 -18.41 3.59 -14.84
CA TYR A 144 -17.32 3.10 -15.68
C TYR A 144 -16.50 4.24 -16.30
N PHE A 145 -17.14 5.28 -16.81
CA PHE A 145 -16.44 6.45 -17.32
C PHE A 145 -15.56 7.09 -16.24
N TYR A 146 -16.08 7.20 -15.01
CA TYR A 146 -15.31 7.68 -13.88
C TYR A 146 -14.12 6.77 -13.55
N ALA A 147 -14.30 5.45 -13.52
CA ALA A 147 -13.21 4.51 -13.30
C ALA A 147 -12.12 4.63 -14.39
N VAL A 148 -12.51 4.74 -15.66
CA VAL A 148 -11.58 4.99 -16.77
C VAL A 148 -10.87 6.32 -16.60
N PHE A 149 -11.59 7.38 -16.23
CA PHE A 149 -11.00 8.69 -15.93
C PHE A 149 -9.94 8.62 -14.82
N VAL A 150 -10.23 7.92 -13.72
CA VAL A 150 -9.26 7.71 -12.63
C VAL A 150 -8.03 6.95 -13.14
N LEU A 151 -8.22 5.88 -13.92
CA LEU A 151 -7.11 5.13 -14.53
C LEU A 151 -6.28 6.02 -15.48
N SER A 152 -6.92 6.82 -16.33
CA SER A 152 -6.25 7.77 -17.21
C SER A 152 -5.46 8.81 -16.41
N ALA A 153 -6.01 9.32 -15.31
CA ALA A 153 -5.31 10.25 -14.43
C ALA A 153 -4.04 9.62 -13.81
N ILE A 154 -4.11 8.35 -13.39
CA ILE A 154 -2.94 7.60 -12.92
C ILE A 154 -1.89 7.48 -14.03
N VAL A 155 -2.28 7.04 -15.23
CA VAL A 155 -1.36 6.87 -16.37
C VAL A 155 -0.71 8.19 -16.76
N ILE A 156 -1.48 9.29 -16.83
CA ILE A 156 -0.96 10.62 -17.13
C ILE A 156 0.03 11.04 -16.04
N ARG A 157 -0.28 10.84 -14.75
CA ARG A 157 0.62 11.19 -13.65
C ARG A 157 1.92 10.38 -13.70
N LEU A 158 1.88 9.11 -14.07
CA LEU A 158 3.06 8.26 -14.15
C LEU A 158 3.99 8.64 -15.33
N ASN A 159 3.43 9.19 -16.40
CA ASN A 159 4.18 9.52 -17.62
C ASN A 159 4.48 11.01 -17.79
N THR A 160 3.96 11.86 -16.90
CA THR A 160 4.12 13.32 -16.98
C THR A 160 4.40 13.94 -15.61
N THR A 161 5.01 15.12 -15.62
CA THR A 161 5.27 15.92 -14.40
C THR A 161 4.18 16.97 -14.15
N VAL A 162 3.00 16.84 -14.74
CA VAL A 162 1.92 17.84 -14.71
C VAL A 162 1.46 18.16 -13.28
N ILE A 163 1.53 17.19 -12.36
CA ILE A 163 1.24 17.39 -10.93
C ILE A 163 2.48 16.96 -10.14
N PRO A 164 3.52 17.81 -10.05
CA PRO A 164 4.78 17.43 -9.43
C PRO A 164 4.68 17.45 -7.89
N ASP A 165 3.85 18.34 -7.35
CA ASP A 165 3.72 18.54 -5.91
C ASP A 165 3.03 17.36 -5.23
N VAL A 166 3.76 16.67 -4.36
CA VAL A 166 3.30 15.49 -3.59
C VAL A 166 2.03 15.78 -2.78
N LYS A 167 1.88 17.01 -2.27
CA LYS A 167 0.72 17.44 -1.46
C LYS A 167 -0.53 17.54 -2.30
N ILE A 168 -0.42 18.23 -3.42
CA ILE A 168 -1.52 18.41 -4.38
C ILE A 168 -1.91 17.06 -4.96
N ASN A 169 -0.90 16.23 -5.28
CA ASN A 169 -1.10 14.88 -5.77
C ASN A 169 -1.91 14.01 -4.79
N SER A 170 -1.56 14.04 -3.50
CA SER A 170 -2.27 13.28 -2.46
C SER A 170 -3.73 13.72 -2.31
N LEU A 171 -3.99 15.04 -2.29
CA LEU A 171 -5.36 15.57 -2.21
C LEU A 171 -6.21 15.21 -3.44
N PHE A 172 -5.61 15.33 -4.62
CA PHE A 172 -6.26 15.03 -5.89
C PHE A 172 -6.63 13.55 -5.97
N PHE A 173 -5.65 12.65 -5.83
CA PHE A 173 -5.90 11.21 -5.91
C PHE A 173 -6.73 10.69 -4.73
N GLY A 174 -6.53 11.22 -3.52
CA GLY A 174 -7.37 10.88 -2.36
C GLY A 174 -8.85 11.17 -2.63
N THR A 175 -9.15 12.33 -3.22
CA THR A 175 -10.53 12.67 -3.62
C THR A 175 -11.06 11.72 -4.70
N LEU A 176 -10.25 11.42 -5.72
CA LEU A 176 -10.64 10.52 -6.80
C LEU A 176 -10.93 9.09 -6.29
N PHE A 177 -10.06 8.56 -5.45
CA PHE A 177 -10.24 7.23 -4.88
C PHE A 177 -11.39 7.17 -3.88
N SER A 178 -11.60 8.20 -3.07
CA SER A 178 -12.77 8.31 -2.17
C SER A 178 -14.08 8.22 -2.95
N LEU A 179 -14.20 8.96 -4.05
CA LEU A 179 -15.38 8.91 -4.93
C LEU A 179 -15.52 7.57 -5.65
N LEU A 180 -14.42 6.98 -6.11
CA LEU A 180 -14.43 5.65 -6.72
C LEU A 180 -14.95 4.59 -5.72
N ILE A 181 -14.48 4.63 -4.46
CA ILE A 181 -14.96 3.76 -3.40
C ILE A 181 -16.45 3.97 -3.16
N LEU A 182 -16.95 5.22 -3.09
CA LEU A 182 -18.39 5.49 -2.95
C LEU A 182 -19.24 4.79 -4.01
N PHE A 183 -18.78 4.71 -5.25
CA PHE A 183 -19.50 3.99 -6.31
C PHE A 183 -19.54 2.47 -6.16
N THR A 184 -18.71 1.90 -5.28
CA THR A 184 -18.68 0.46 -4.96
C THR A 184 -19.57 0.08 -3.77
N LEU A 185 -19.95 1.04 -2.92
CA LEU A 185 -20.63 0.77 -1.63
C LEU A 185 -22.14 0.60 -1.73
N GLY A 186 -22.73 0.88 -2.88
CA GLY A 186 -24.15 0.70 -3.12
C GLY A 186 -24.56 -0.77 -3.29
N GLU A 187 -25.86 -1.07 -3.13
CA GLU A 187 -26.40 -2.44 -3.31
C GLU A 187 -26.12 -2.98 -4.71
N LYS A 188 -26.23 -2.11 -5.73
CA LYS A 188 -25.89 -2.42 -7.13
C LYS A 188 -24.45 -2.02 -7.42
N ASN A 189 -23.50 -2.76 -6.86
CA ASN A 189 -22.08 -2.57 -7.16
C ASN A 189 -21.73 -3.11 -8.56
N VAL A 190 -21.58 -2.20 -9.52
CA VAL A 190 -21.22 -2.51 -10.91
C VAL A 190 -19.79 -3.04 -11.05
N PHE A 191 -18.91 -2.73 -10.09
CA PHE A 191 -17.53 -3.18 -10.05
C PHE A 191 -17.37 -4.51 -9.32
N LYS A 192 -18.47 -5.16 -8.92
CA LYS A 192 -18.42 -6.42 -8.18
C LYS A 192 -17.78 -7.52 -9.03
N ILE A 193 -16.60 -7.97 -8.60
CA ILE A 193 -15.94 -9.14 -9.17
C ILE A 193 -16.47 -10.40 -8.46
N SER A 194 -16.82 -11.42 -9.24
CA SER A 194 -17.31 -12.69 -8.68
C SER A 194 -16.20 -13.44 -7.93
N ASP A 195 -16.53 -14.00 -6.77
CA ASP A 195 -15.62 -14.76 -5.90
C ASP A 195 -15.04 -16.02 -6.59
N LYS A 196 -15.66 -16.47 -7.68
CA LYS A 196 -15.21 -17.62 -8.46
C LYS A 196 -14.05 -17.29 -9.42
N THR A 197 -13.80 -16.02 -9.69
CA THR A 197 -12.80 -15.58 -10.67
C THR A 197 -11.36 -15.74 -10.16
N ILE A 198 -10.42 -15.85 -11.10
CA ILE A 198 -8.98 -15.84 -10.78
C ILE A 198 -8.59 -14.52 -10.12
N LEU A 199 -9.17 -13.39 -10.55
CA LEU A 199 -8.94 -12.08 -9.96
C LEU A 199 -9.33 -12.04 -8.47
N ALA A 200 -10.49 -12.59 -8.10
CA ALA A 200 -10.89 -12.69 -6.70
C ALA A 200 -9.94 -13.60 -5.89
N ARG A 201 -9.39 -14.66 -6.49
CA ARG A 201 -8.38 -15.51 -5.84
C ARG A 201 -7.06 -14.78 -5.64
N LEU A 202 -6.57 -14.06 -6.64
CA LEU A 202 -5.37 -13.22 -6.53
C LEU A 202 -5.55 -12.11 -5.50
N GLY A 203 -6.77 -11.58 -5.38
CA GLY A 203 -7.17 -10.62 -4.34
C GLY A 203 -6.89 -11.11 -2.91
N LYS A 204 -6.94 -12.42 -2.66
CA LYS A 204 -6.64 -13.01 -1.35
C LYS A 204 -5.14 -13.05 -1.04
N TYR A 205 -4.28 -12.93 -2.06
CA TYR A 205 -2.83 -13.04 -1.92
C TYR A 205 -2.14 -11.68 -2.07
N THR A 206 -2.88 -10.57 -2.16
CA THR A 206 -2.36 -9.22 -2.42
C THR A 206 -1.31 -8.78 -1.42
N TYR A 207 -1.48 -9.11 -0.14
CA TYR A 207 -0.48 -8.84 0.89
C TYR A 207 0.85 -9.56 0.60
N GLY A 208 0.78 -10.86 0.28
CA GLY A 208 1.95 -11.64 -0.13
C GLY A 208 2.57 -11.13 -1.43
N LEU A 209 1.76 -10.79 -2.43
CA LEU A 209 2.22 -10.21 -3.69
C LEU A 209 2.99 -8.91 -3.43
N TYR A 210 2.47 -8.03 -2.56
CA TYR A 210 3.10 -6.77 -2.20
C TYR A 210 4.45 -6.96 -1.49
N LEU A 211 4.55 -7.88 -0.53
CA LEU A 211 5.83 -8.05 0.18
C LEU A 211 6.86 -8.86 -0.61
N ILE A 212 6.45 -9.78 -1.47
CA ILE A 212 7.37 -10.72 -2.13
C ILE A 212 7.89 -10.18 -3.46
N HIS A 213 7.14 -9.31 -4.16
CA HIS A 213 7.55 -8.85 -5.48
C HIS A 213 8.97 -8.25 -5.55
N PRO A 214 9.49 -7.49 -4.57
CA PRO A 214 10.83 -6.92 -4.67
C PRO A 214 11.90 -8.02 -4.66
N ILE A 215 11.67 -9.11 -3.91
CA ILE A 215 12.58 -10.26 -3.84
C ILE A 215 12.68 -10.92 -5.22
N CYS A 216 11.53 -11.20 -5.85
CA CYS A 216 11.49 -11.82 -7.17
C CYS A 216 12.10 -10.92 -8.24
N ILE A 217 11.76 -9.63 -8.24
CA ILE A 217 12.31 -8.67 -9.21
C ILE A 217 13.84 -8.60 -9.07
N SER A 218 14.37 -8.41 -7.86
CA SER A 218 15.82 -8.36 -7.65
C SER A 218 16.52 -9.65 -8.08
N LEU A 219 15.91 -10.81 -7.83
CA LEU A 219 16.45 -12.10 -8.25
C LEU A 219 16.52 -12.21 -9.79
N PHE A 220 15.41 -11.96 -10.49
CA PHE A 220 15.35 -12.15 -11.93
C PHE A 220 16.05 -11.05 -12.71
N VAL A 221 16.22 -9.85 -12.16
CA VAL A 221 17.11 -8.83 -12.73
C VAL A 221 18.55 -9.33 -12.73
N LYS A 222 19.07 -9.82 -11.59
CA LYS A 222 20.43 -10.39 -11.52
C LYS A 222 20.61 -11.61 -12.42
N MET A 223 19.62 -12.50 -12.48
CA MET A 223 19.66 -13.63 -13.42
C MET A 223 19.62 -13.15 -14.87
N GLY A 224 18.84 -12.10 -15.16
CA GLY A 224 18.76 -11.51 -16.48
C GLY A 224 20.08 -10.89 -16.93
N GLU A 225 20.82 -10.24 -16.03
CA GLU A 225 22.17 -9.73 -16.30
C GLU A 225 23.16 -10.88 -16.57
N LYS A 226 23.12 -11.94 -15.77
CA LYS A 226 24.02 -13.10 -15.90
C LYS A 226 23.77 -13.95 -17.15
N TYR A 227 22.51 -14.12 -17.54
CA TYR A 227 22.09 -14.99 -18.64
C TYR A 227 21.59 -14.22 -19.88
N HIS A 228 21.76 -12.90 -19.90
CA HIS A 228 21.30 -11.99 -20.97
C HIS A 228 19.81 -12.17 -21.33
N LEU A 229 18.95 -12.31 -20.32
CA LEU A 229 17.51 -12.43 -20.54
C LEU A 229 16.93 -11.07 -20.97
N ASN A 230 15.95 -11.10 -21.87
CA ASN A 230 15.23 -9.90 -22.25
C ASN A 230 14.29 -9.42 -21.12
N TRP A 231 13.89 -8.15 -21.16
CA TRP A 231 13.05 -7.55 -20.13
C TRP A 231 11.66 -8.21 -20.00
N TYR A 232 11.12 -8.75 -21.10
CA TYR A 232 9.86 -9.49 -21.11
C TYR A 232 9.96 -10.77 -20.26
N SER A 233 11.06 -11.53 -20.42
CA SER A 233 11.35 -12.74 -19.65
C SER A 233 11.56 -12.40 -18.18
N ILE A 234 12.35 -11.37 -17.85
CA ILE A 234 12.58 -10.93 -16.47
C ILE A 234 11.25 -10.56 -15.80
N THR A 235 10.42 -9.77 -16.48
CA THR A 235 9.12 -9.31 -15.94
C THR A 235 8.16 -10.48 -15.76
N SER A 236 8.06 -11.36 -16.76
CA SER A 236 7.15 -12.52 -16.72
C SER A 236 7.55 -13.51 -15.63
N LEU A 237 8.85 -13.80 -15.50
CA LEU A 237 9.37 -14.67 -14.44
C LEU A 237 9.18 -14.04 -13.06
N SER A 238 9.49 -12.75 -12.90
CA SER A 238 9.28 -12.02 -11.65
C SER A 238 7.83 -12.09 -11.21
N PHE A 239 6.89 -11.83 -12.12
CA PHE A 239 5.46 -11.90 -11.83
C PHE A 239 5.02 -13.33 -11.49
N ALA A 240 5.38 -14.32 -12.31
CA ALA A 240 5.01 -15.72 -12.10
C ALA A 240 5.49 -16.24 -10.74
N PHE A 241 6.76 -16.01 -10.40
CA PHE A 241 7.32 -16.44 -9.12
C PHE A 241 6.77 -15.65 -7.94
N THR A 242 6.46 -14.36 -8.11
CA THR A 242 5.77 -13.58 -7.08
C THR A 242 4.40 -14.19 -6.76
N VAL A 243 3.62 -14.56 -7.78
CA VAL A 243 2.33 -15.22 -7.59
C VAL A 243 2.48 -16.58 -6.91
N ILE A 244 3.44 -17.39 -7.35
CA ILE A 244 3.71 -18.71 -6.76
C ILE A 244 4.11 -18.57 -5.28
N PHE A 245 5.06 -17.71 -4.97
CA PHE A 245 5.52 -17.53 -3.59
C PHE A 245 4.49 -16.84 -2.70
N ALA A 246 3.69 -15.90 -3.22
CA ALA A 246 2.57 -15.32 -2.48
C ALA A 246 1.51 -16.38 -2.16
N TYR A 247 1.19 -17.25 -3.12
CA TYR A 247 0.30 -18.38 -2.88
C TYR A 247 0.84 -19.34 -1.82
N LEU A 248 2.12 -19.72 -1.90
CA LEU A 248 2.76 -20.59 -0.92
C LEU A 248 2.79 -19.94 0.47
N SER A 249 3.16 -18.66 0.54
CA SER A 249 3.15 -17.86 1.79
C SER A 249 1.76 -17.85 2.42
N TYR A 250 0.72 -17.66 1.61
CA TYR A 250 -0.66 -17.69 2.09
C TYR A 250 -1.05 -19.06 2.66
N GLN A 251 -0.77 -20.17 1.96
CA GLN A 251 -1.16 -21.50 2.42
C GLN A 251 -0.41 -21.96 3.67
N LEU A 252 0.89 -21.64 3.74
CA LEU A 252 1.79 -22.11 4.79
C LEU A 252 1.72 -21.25 6.06
N PHE A 253 1.56 -19.94 5.92
CA PHE A 253 1.57 -19.02 7.06
C PHE A 253 0.21 -18.38 7.28
N GLU A 254 -0.23 -17.51 6.37
CA GLU A 254 -1.39 -16.63 6.57
C GLU A 254 -2.67 -17.42 6.90
N LYS A 255 -2.97 -18.45 6.12
CA LYS A 255 -4.14 -19.31 6.33
C LYS A 255 -4.11 -20.03 7.68
N GLN A 256 -2.93 -20.37 8.21
CA GLN A 256 -2.83 -21.03 9.51
C GLN A 256 -3.16 -20.04 10.64
N PHE A 257 -2.65 -18.81 10.56
CA PHE A 257 -3.00 -17.75 11.51
C PHE A 257 -4.49 -17.39 11.43
N LEU A 258 -5.08 -17.33 10.23
CA LEU A 258 -6.50 -17.05 10.06
C LEU A 258 -7.41 -18.11 10.70
N LYS A 259 -7.02 -19.40 10.69
CA LYS A 259 -7.77 -20.46 11.37
C LYS A 259 -7.87 -20.23 12.88
N LEU A 260 -6.83 -19.66 13.50
CA LEU A 260 -6.80 -19.35 14.93
C LEU A 260 -7.78 -18.23 15.29
N LYS A 261 -8.11 -17.34 14.34
CA LYS A 261 -9.09 -16.27 14.55
C LYS A 261 -10.54 -16.79 14.57
N THR A 262 -10.81 -17.88 13.85
CA THR A 262 -12.15 -18.49 13.72
C THR A 262 -12.44 -19.60 14.74
N SER A 263 -11.47 -19.97 15.58
CA SER A 263 -11.70 -20.90 16.69
C SER A 263 -12.19 -20.13 17.92
N ASN A 264 -13.44 -19.67 17.86
CA ASN A 264 -14.28 -19.27 19.00
C ASN A 264 -15.75 -19.48 18.60
#